data_AF-A0A3S0BI98-F1
#
_entry.id   AF-A0A3S0BI98-F1
#
_cell.length_a   1.000
_cell.length_b   1.000
_cell.length_c   1.000
_cell.angle_alpha   90.00
_cell.angle_beta   90.00
_cell.angle_gamma   90.00
#
_symmetry.space_group_name_H-M   'P 1'
#
loop_
_entity.id
_entity.type
_entity.pdbx_description
1 polymer ?
#
loop_
_entity_poly.entity_id
_entity_poly.type
_entity_poly.pdbx_seq_one_letter_code
_entity_poly.pdbx_strand_id
1 'polypeptide(L)'
;MANDARDGLTHVLKHHPQVILLDMLMPEMNGIEFLQALQPKNLPRTKVCVLSNIENPEIIAAAKKLGAVDYLLKVNYTPYQIADLVKDLVKR
;
A
#
# COMPACT_ATOMS: atom_id res chain seq x y z
N MET A 1 6.50 11.63 2.84
CA MET A 1 7.02 10.40 2.22
C MET A 1 7.76 9.67 3.33
N ALA A 2 7.54 8.38 3.49
CA ALA A 2 8.28 7.56 4.44
C ALA A 2 9.26 6.70 3.65
N ASN A 3 10.49 6.56 4.15
CA ASN A 3 11.56 5.85 3.43
C ASN A 3 11.74 4.41 3.90
N ASP A 4 11.11 4.05 5.03
CA ASP A 4 11.04 2.70 5.57
C ASP A 4 9.66 2.46 6.20
N ALA A 5 9.38 1.20 6.49
CA ALA A 5 8.06 0.79 6.98
C ALA A 5 7.76 1.21 8.43
N ARG A 6 8.77 1.43 9.29
CA ARG A 6 8.54 1.90 10.67
C ARG A 6 8.10 3.36 10.67
N ASP A 7 8.77 4.18 9.87
CA ASP A 7 8.39 5.56 9.63
C ASP A 7 6.99 5.62 8.98
N GLY A 8 6.74 4.75 8.00
CA GLY A 8 5.43 4.60 7.37
C GLY A 8 4.31 4.32 8.38
N LEU A 9 4.50 3.36 9.29
CA LEU A 9 3.51 3.03 10.33
C LEU A 9 3.28 4.21 11.28
N THR A 10 4.36 4.90 11.66
CA THR A 10 4.28 6.10 12.52
C THR A 10 3.45 7.19 11.86
N HIS A 11 3.71 7.48 10.58
CA HIS A 11 2.93 8.44 9.81
C HIS A 11 1.47 8.04 9.67
N VAL A 12 1.18 6.76 9.43
CA VAL A 12 -0.20 6.28 9.29
C VAL A 12 -0.98 6.47 10.59
N LEU A 13 -0.38 6.14 11.73
CA LEU A 13 -1.01 6.32 13.04
C LEU A 13 -1.15 7.79 13.43
N LYS A 14 -0.25 8.67 12.98
CA LYS A 14 -0.30 10.10 13.27
C LYS A 14 -1.29 10.87 12.39
N HIS A 15 -1.39 10.51 11.12
CA HIS A 15 -2.12 11.29 10.12
C HIS A 15 -3.43 10.64 9.65
N HIS A 16 -3.65 9.36 9.96
CA HIS A 16 -4.84 8.61 9.56
C HIS A 16 -5.18 8.80 8.07
N PRO A 17 -4.25 8.51 7.14
CA PRO A 17 -4.48 8.72 5.72
C PRO A 17 -5.66 7.87 5.23
N GLN A 18 -6.43 8.42 4.29
CA GLN A 18 -7.52 7.70 3.63
C GLN A 18 -6.99 6.65 2.65
N VAL A 19 -5.85 6.92 2.02
CA VAL A 19 -5.20 6.03 1.05
C VAL A 19 -3.71 5.93 1.35
N ILE A 20 -3.18 4.72 1.32
CA ILE A 20 -1.76 4.39 1.35
C ILE A 20 -1.42 3.78 0.00
N LEU A 21 -0.44 4.37 -0.69
CA LEU A 21 0.26 3.73 -1.79
C LEU A 21 1.48 3.03 -1.22
N LEU A 22 1.49 1.69 -1.29
CA LEU A 22 2.54 0.87 -0.71
C LEU A 22 3.40 0.24 -1.80
N ASP A 23 4.71 0.45 -1.72
CA ASP A 23 5.68 -0.31 -2.50
C ASP A 23 5.99 -1.65 -1.81
N MET A 24 6.17 -2.72 -2.58
CA MET A 24 6.64 -4.01 -2.05
C MET A 24 8.17 -4.04 -1.92
N LEU A 25 8.87 -3.29 -2.75
CA LEU A 25 10.32 -3.17 -2.76
C LEU A 25 10.72 -1.90 -2.01
N MET A 26 10.84 -1.99 -0.69
CA MET A 26 11.44 -0.95 0.14
C MET A 26 12.80 -1.44 0.67
N PRO A 27 13.79 -0.56 0.84
CA PRO A 27 14.99 -0.90 1.57
C PRO A 27 14.62 -1.26 3.03
N GLU A 28 15.32 -2.25 3.58
CA GLU A 28 15.25 -2.71 4.99
C GLU A 28 13.98 -3.44 5.46
N MET A 29 12.79 -3.23 4.88
CA MET A 29 11.57 -3.96 5.26
C MET A 29 10.65 -4.21 4.06
N ASN A 30 10.15 -5.45 3.92
CA ASN A 30 9.29 -5.84 2.80
C ASN A 30 7.88 -5.27 2.97
N GLY A 31 7.22 -4.80 1.91
CA GLY A 31 5.84 -4.28 1.98
C GLY A 31 4.83 -5.25 2.60
N ILE A 32 5.10 -6.56 2.54
CA ILE A 32 4.31 -7.57 3.26
C ILE A 32 4.39 -7.40 4.78
N GLU A 33 5.57 -7.14 5.33
CA GLU A 33 5.74 -6.94 6.77
C GLU A 33 5.03 -5.66 7.23
N PHE A 34 5.01 -4.63 6.39
CA PHE A 34 4.23 -3.41 6.65
C PHE A 34 2.74 -3.73 6.75
N LEU A 35 2.20 -4.50 5.80
CA LEU A 35 0.80 -4.93 5.83
C LEU A 35 0.47 -5.77 7.06
N GLN A 36 1.36 -6.71 7.45
CA GLN A 36 1.21 -7.52 8.66
C GLN A 36 1.18 -6.66 9.93
N ALA A 37 2.03 -5.65 10.02
CA ALA A 37 2.06 -4.74 11.15
C ALA A 37 0.88 -3.76 11.18
N LEU A 38 0.34 -3.41 10.01
CA LEU A 38 -0.80 -2.50 9.86
C LEU A 38 -2.13 -3.20 10.15
N GLN A 39 -2.31 -4.44 9.71
CA GLN A 39 -3.55 -5.22 9.86
C GLN A 39 -4.15 -5.19 11.28
N PRO A 40 -3.39 -5.45 12.37
CA PRO A 40 -3.94 -5.45 13.73
C PRO A 40 -4.30 -4.04 14.24
N LYS A 41 -3.87 -2.96 13.58
CA LYS A 41 -4.22 -1.58 13.95
C LYS A 41 -5.67 -1.24 13.62
N ASN A 42 -6.33 -2.07 12.80
CA ASN A 42 -7.74 -1.96 12.43
C ASN A 42 -8.13 -0.51 12.05
N LEU A 43 -7.61 -0.04 10.91
CA LEU A 43 -7.87 1.30 10.37
C LEU A 43 -8.92 1.22 9.26
N PRO A 44 -10.23 1.16 9.57
CA PRO A 44 -11.29 0.87 8.59
C PRO A 44 -11.44 1.95 7.51
N ARG A 45 -10.94 3.16 7.76
CA ARG A 45 -10.98 4.30 6.83
C ARG A 45 -9.74 4.39 5.94
N THR A 46 -8.72 3.58 6.18
CA THR A 46 -7.46 3.60 5.46
C THR A 46 -7.44 2.48 4.43
N LYS A 47 -7.37 2.84 3.15
CA LYS A 47 -7.28 1.90 2.04
C LYS A 47 -5.84 1.72 1.62
N VAL A 48 -5.34 0.49 1.56
CA VAL A 48 -3.98 0.21 1.10
C VAL A 48 -4.02 -0.30 -0.34
N CYS A 49 -3.43 0.46 -1.25
CA CYS A 49 -3.22 0.05 -2.63
C CYS A 49 -1.73 -0.25 -2.82
N VAL A 50 -1.42 -1.47 -3.24
CA VAL A 50 -0.04 -1.86 -3.52
C VAL A 50 0.32 -1.42 -4.93
N LEU A 51 1.50 -0.83 -5.07
CA LEU A 51 2.06 -0.38 -6.34
C LEU A 51 3.48 -0.92 -6.43
N SER A 52 3.72 -1.96 -7.23
CA SER A 52 4.97 -2.73 -7.24
C SER A 52 5.39 -3.14 -8.65
N ASN A 53 6.67 -3.46 -8.87
CA ASN A 53 7.16 -4.11 -10.10
C ASN A 53 7.11 -5.64 -10.05
N ILE A 54 6.70 -6.22 -8.92
CA ILE A 54 6.68 -7.67 -8.72
C ILE A 54 5.35 -8.24 -9.22
N GLU A 55 5.41 -9.10 -10.23
CA GLU A 55 4.28 -9.90 -10.71
C GLU A 55 4.41 -11.34 -10.20
N ASN A 56 4.13 -11.53 -8.91
CA ASN A 56 4.12 -12.85 -8.28
C ASN A 56 2.73 -13.12 -7.66
N PRO A 57 1.99 -14.14 -8.14
CA PRO A 57 0.66 -14.47 -7.65
C PRO A 57 0.58 -14.71 -6.13
N GLU A 58 1.60 -15.32 -5.53
CA GLU A 58 1.63 -15.60 -4.09
C GLU A 58 1.73 -14.31 -3.27
N ILE A 59 2.58 -13.37 -3.72
CA ILE A 59 2.74 -12.05 -3.09
C ILE A 59 1.45 -11.24 -3.23
N ILE A 60 0.83 -11.26 -4.40
CA ILE A 60 -0.45 -10.58 -4.65
C ILE A 60 -1.55 -11.14 -3.73
N ALA A 61 -1.65 -12.47 -3.64
CA ALA A 61 -2.62 -13.13 -2.78
C ALA A 61 -2.38 -12.82 -1.29
N ALA A 62 -1.11 -12.84 -0.85
CA ALA A 62 -0.73 -12.48 0.51
C ALA A 62 -1.09 -11.02 0.84
N ALA A 63 -0.78 -10.08 -0.05
CA ALA A 63 -1.12 -8.68 0.12
C ALA A 63 -2.62 -8.45 0.26
N LYS A 64 -3.43 -9.08 -0.61
CA LYS A 64 -4.90 -9.02 -0.55
C LYS A 64 -5.43 -9.61 0.75
N LYS A 65 -4.91 -10.77 1.19
CA LYS A 65 -5.28 -11.41 2.46
C LYS A 65 -4.99 -10.51 3.68
N LEU A 66 -3.96 -9.68 3.59
CA LEU A 66 -3.57 -8.73 4.64
C LEU A 66 -4.33 -7.39 4.57
N GLY A 67 -5.29 -7.24 3.64
CA GLY A 67 -6.18 -6.08 3.57
C GLY A 67 -5.82 -5.05 2.52
N ALA A 68 -4.89 -5.35 1.60
CA ALA A 68 -4.71 -4.51 0.41
C ALA A 68 -5.97 -4.55 -0.46
N VAL A 69 -6.52 -3.37 -0.78
CA VAL A 69 -7.73 -3.23 -1.60
C VAL A 69 -7.45 -3.43 -3.08
N ASP A 70 -6.20 -3.18 -3.51
CA ASP A 70 -5.77 -3.36 -4.88
C ASP A 70 -4.25 -3.63 -4.97
N TYR A 71 -3.82 -4.23 -6.08
CA TYR A 71 -2.42 -4.49 -6.40
C TYR A 71 -2.15 -4.12 -7.86
N LEU A 72 -1.31 -3.10 -8.06
CA LEU A 72 -1.00 -2.50 -9.33
C LEU A 72 0.45 -2.75 -9.70
N LEU A 73 0.66 -3.22 -10.94
CA LEU A 73 1.99 -3.31 -11.51
C LEU A 73 2.42 -1.95 -12.05
N LYS A 74 3.44 -1.34 -11.44
CA LYS A 74 3.96 0.01 -11.80
C LYS A 74 4.23 0.16 -13.28
N VAL A 75 4.77 -0.88 -13.92
CA VAL A 75 5.09 -0.90 -15.35
C VAL A 75 3.88 -0.68 -16.27
N ASN A 76 2.66 -0.93 -15.77
CA ASN A 76 1.43 -0.80 -16.54
C ASN A 76 0.79 0.58 -16.44
N TYR A 77 1.35 1.50 -15.63
CA TYR A 77 0.75 2.80 -15.38
C TYR A 77 1.75 3.93 -15.51
N THR A 78 1.29 5.03 -16.10
CA THR A 78 1.96 6.32 -16.03
C THR A 78 1.70 7.00 -14.67
N PRO A 79 2.55 7.95 -14.23
CA PRO A 79 2.30 8.73 -13.02
C PRO A 79 0.94 9.43 -12.99
N TYR A 80 0.48 9.93 -14.16
CA TYR A 80 -0.84 10.57 -14.29
C TYR A 80 -1.98 9.57 -14.03
N GLN A 81 -1.90 8.36 -14.59
CA GLN A 81 -2.90 7.32 -14.35
C GLN A 81 -2.94 6.86 -12.89
N ILE A 82 -1.78 6.78 -12.22
CA ILE A 82 -1.72 6.47 -10.78
C ILE A 82 -2.43 7.57 -9.98
N ALA A 83 -2.20 8.83 -10.31
CA ALA A 83 -2.86 9.95 -9.63
C ALA A 83 -4.39 9.90 -9.78
N ASP A 84 -4.90 9.55 -10.96
CA ASP A 84 -6.35 9.40 -11.16
C ASP A 84 -6.92 8.21 -10.41
N LEU A 85 -6.21 7.07 -10.38
CA LEU A 85 -6.62 5.90 -9.61
C LEU A 85 -6.71 6.21 -8.11
N VAL A 86 -5.75 6.97 -7.56
CA VAL A 86 -5.79 7.40 -6.16
C VAL A 86 -7.03 8.28 -5.89
N LYS A 87 -7.36 9.22 -6.79
CA LYS A 87 -8.57 10.05 -6.63
C LYS A 87 -9.82 9.20 -6.59
N ASP A 88 -9.90 8.15 -7.40
CA ASP A 88 -11.04 7.25 -7.41
C ASP A 88 -11.12 6.40 -6.14
N LEU A 89 -9.99 5.95 -5.59
CA LEU A 89 -9.95 5.25 -4.31
C LEU A 89 -10.43 6.10 -3.14
N VAL A 90 -10.17 7.41 -3.15
CA VAL A 90 -10.65 8.35 -2.12
C VAL A 90 -12.16 8.57 -2.18
N LYS A 91 -12.76 8.52 -3.38
CA LYS A 91 -14.21 8.74 -3.58
C LYS A 91 -15.09 7.53 -3.23
N ARG A 92 -14.53 6.33 -3.30
CA ARG A 92 -15.20 5.07 -2.95
C ARG A 92 -15.45 4.96 -1.45
#